data_AF-A0A443SDA6-F1
#
_entry.id   AF-A0A443SDA6-F1
#
_cell.length_a   1.000
_cell.length_b   1.000
_cell.length_c   1.000
_cell.angle_alpha   90.00
_cell.angle_beta   90.00
_cell.angle_gamma   90.00
#
_symmetry.space_group_name_H-M   'P 1'
#
loop_
_entity.id
_entity.type
_entity.pdbx_description
1 polymer ?
#
loop_
_entity_poly.entity_id
_entity_poly.type
_entity_poly.pdbx_seq_one_letter_code
_entity_poly.pdbx_strand_id
1 'polypeptide(L)'
;MLFRADKALKEKFRTLKAKNAALRQPISDKRAAIINVLKNDDYFDGVILPKDEIALKSLMDIKAIINKSDFNFVIEFHFGSNDFSTNEKLKRYEVSCDVPTVASFDYVGRDIVKTEG
;
A
#
# COMPACT_ATOMS: atom_id res chain seq x y z
N MET A 1 -12.80 -23.63 -35.59
CA MET A 1 -12.42 -23.65 -34.15
C MET A 1 -12.00 -22.29 -33.57
N LEU A 2 -11.52 -21.32 -34.38
CA LEU A 2 -10.98 -20.03 -33.90
C LEU A 2 -11.97 -19.09 -33.19
N PHE A 3 -13.27 -19.12 -33.53
CA PHE A 3 -14.28 -18.23 -32.92
C PHE A 3 -14.58 -18.49 -31.43
N ARG A 4 -14.29 -19.70 -30.92
CA ARG A 4 -14.56 -20.06 -29.52
C ARG A 4 -13.54 -19.49 -28.54
N ALA A 5 -12.28 -19.33 -28.97
CA ALA A 5 -11.20 -18.82 -28.12
C ALA A 5 -11.38 -17.32 -27.79
N ASP A 6 -11.81 -16.53 -28.77
CA ASP A 6 -12.01 -15.08 -28.59
C ASP A 6 -13.20 -14.75 -27.67
N LYS A 7 -14.28 -15.55 -27.76
CA LYS A 7 -15.42 -15.44 -26.82
C LYS A 7 -15.00 -15.79 -25.38
N ALA A 8 -14.25 -16.88 -25.21
CA ALA A 8 -13.77 -17.31 -23.89
C ALA A 8 -12.80 -16.29 -23.26
N LEU A 9 -11.96 -15.63 -24.07
CA LEU A 9 -11.04 -14.59 -23.60
C LEU A 9 -11.78 -13.33 -23.16
N LYS A 10 -12.79 -12.89 -23.94
CA LYS A 10 -13.66 -11.75 -23.58
C LYS A 10 -14.44 -12.02 -22.30
N GLU A 11 -14.95 -13.25 -22.13
CA GLU A 11 -15.63 -13.68 -20.92
C GLU A 11 -14.70 -13.56 -19.71
N LYS A 12 -13.48 -14.12 -19.80
CA LYS A 12 -12.45 -14.05 -18.75
C LYS A 12 -12.11 -12.60 -18.37
N PHE A 13 -11.94 -11.71 -19.36
CA PHE A 13 -11.69 -10.29 -19.11
C PHE A 13 -12.85 -9.62 -18.38
N ARG A 14 -14.09 -9.94 -18.76
CA ARG A 14 -15.30 -9.46 -18.06
C ARG A 14 -15.33 -9.96 -16.62
N THR A 15 -15.01 -11.22 -16.39
CA THR A 15 -14.98 -11.81 -15.04
C THR A 15 -13.89 -11.19 -14.17
N LEU A 16 -12.69 -10.98 -14.73
CA LEU A 16 -11.58 -10.31 -14.06
C LEU A 16 -11.92 -8.87 -13.69
N LYS A 17 -12.57 -8.13 -14.60
CA LYS A 17 -13.02 -6.76 -14.35
C LYS A 17 -14.07 -6.71 -13.24
N ALA A 18 -15.01 -7.65 -13.20
CA ALA A 18 -16.01 -7.77 -12.15
C ALA A 18 -15.40 -8.15 -10.79
N LYS A 19 -14.47 -9.12 -10.76
CA LYS A 19 -13.72 -9.48 -9.54
C LYS A 19 -12.91 -8.31 -8.99
N ASN A 20 -12.24 -7.55 -9.86
CA ASN A 20 -11.53 -6.32 -9.46
C ASN A 20 -12.48 -5.24 -8.94
N ALA A 21 -13.68 -5.11 -9.50
CA ALA A 21 -14.69 -4.17 -8.97
C ALA A 21 -15.22 -4.62 -7.59
N ALA A 22 -15.37 -5.94 -7.37
CA ALA A 22 -15.78 -6.50 -6.08
C ALA A 22 -14.70 -6.33 -5.01
N LEU A 23 -13.42 -6.48 -5.37
CA LEU A 23 -12.27 -6.15 -4.50
C LEU A 23 -12.21 -4.65 -4.15
N ARG A 24 -12.82 -3.79 -4.96
CA ARG A 24 -12.96 -2.34 -4.70
C ARG A 24 -14.22 -1.99 -3.94
N GLN A 25 -15.11 -2.95 -3.65
CA GLN A 25 -16.21 -2.70 -2.73
C GLN A 25 -15.60 -2.27 -1.38
N PRO A 26 -16.14 -1.24 -0.73
CA PRO A 26 -15.69 -0.89 0.61
C PRO A 26 -15.91 -2.11 1.50
N ILE A 27 -14.82 -2.76 1.92
CA ILE A 27 -14.86 -3.66 3.07
C ILE A 27 -15.48 -2.82 4.17
N SER A 28 -16.63 -3.26 4.71
CA SER A 28 -17.48 -2.44 5.58
C SER A 28 -16.74 -1.83 6.77
N ASP A 29 -15.59 -2.39 7.14
CA ASP A 29 -14.54 -1.72 7.90
C ASP A 29 -13.17 -1.88 7.22
N LYS A 30 -12.83 -0.97 6.30
CA LYS A 30 -11.48 -0.87 5.71
C LYS A 30 -10.38 -0.84 6.77
N ARG A 31 -10.65 -0.23 7.93
CA ARG A 31 -9.70 -0.16 9.05
C ARG A 31 -9.41 -1.52 9.66
N ALA A 32 -10.46 -2.30 9.94
CA ALA A 32 -10.31 -3.65 10.48
C ALA A 32 -9.56 -4.55 9.49
N ALA A 33 -9.82 -4.40 8.18
CA ALA A 33 -9.12 -5.13 7.15
C ALA A 33 -7.62 -4.78 7.09
N ILE A 34 -7.26 -3.49 7.13
CA ILE A 34 -5.86 -3.04 7.09
C ILE A 34 -5.09 -3.56 8.30
N ILE A 35 -5.64 -3.40 9.51
CA ILE A 35 -5.00 -3.89 10.74
C ILE A 35 -4.85 -5.41 10.69
N ASN A 36 -5.88 -6.13 10.23
CA ASN A 36 -5.82 -7.58 10.13
C ASN A 36 -4.76 -8.03 9.12
N VAL A 37 -4.62 -7.35 7.98
CA VAL A 37 -3.55 -7.65 7.01
C VAL A 37 -2.18 -7.42 7.63
N LEU A 38 -1.98 -6.29 8.32
CA LEU A 38 -0.71 -5.98 8.98
C LEU A 38 -0.36 -6.95 10.12
N LYS A 39 -1.36 -7.48 10.84
CA LYS A 39 -1.15 -8.43 11.95
C LYS A 39 -1.00 -9.89 11.50
N ASN A 40 -1.49 -10.26 10.31
CA ASN A 40 -1.37 -11.62 9.79
C ASN A 40 -0.13 -11.82 8.91
N ASP A 41 0.67 -10.77 8.72
CA ASP A 41 1.89 -10.83 7.93
C ASP A 41 3.08 -10.98 8.89
N ASP A 42 3.74 -12.14 8.83
CA ASP A 42 4.89 -12.51 9.67
C ASP A 42 6.04 -11.49 9.58
N TYR A 43 6.11 -10.70 8.50
CA TYR A 43 7.12 -9.65 8.36
C TYR A 43 6.91 -8.48 9.32
N PHE A 44 5.66 -8.17 9.66
CA PHE A 44 5.32 -7.06 10.55
C PHE A 44 5.27 -7.47 12.02
N ASP A 45 5.36 -8.77 12.31
CA ASP A 45 5.43 -9.28 13.68
C ASP A 45 6.73 -8.80 14.34
N GLY A 46 6.61 -8.09 15.48
CA GLY A 46 7.72 -7.43 16.15
C GLY A 46 8.20 -6.10 15.53
N VAL A 47 7.74 -5.72 14.33
CA VAL A 47 7.97 -4.37 13.76
C VAL A 47 6.97 -3.36 14.29
N ILE A 48 5.71 -3.78 14.48
CA ILE A 48 4.66 -2.95 15.07
C ILE A 48 4.78 -3.01 16.60
N LEU A 49 5.15 -1.89 17.23
CA LEU A 49 5.24 -1.82 18.69
C LEU A 49 3.86 -1.58 19.32
N PRO A 50 3.66 -1.89 20.60
CA PRO A 50 2.37 -1.67 21.29
C PRO A 50 1.88 -0.21 21.24
N LYS A 51 2.80 0.77 21.18
CA LYS A 51 2.46 2.19 21.00
C LYS A 51 1.93 2.50 19.60
N ASP A 52 2.38 1.76 18.59
CA ASP A 52 1.99 1.96 17.20
C ASP A 52 0.59 1.39 16.95
N GLU A 53 0.15 0.40 17.74
CA GLU A 53 -1.23 -0.10 17.69
C GLU A 53 -2.28 1.00 17.93
N ILE A 54 -1.96 1.99 18.77
CA ILE A 54 -2.90 3.08 19.07
C ILE A 54 -3.03 4.01 17.85
N ALA A 55 -1.91 4.32 17.19
CA ALA A 55 -1.92 5.08 15.94
C ALA A 55 -2.63 4.30 14.82
N LEU A 56 -2.37 2.99 14.70
CA LEU A 56 -2.99 2.12 13.70
C LEU A 56 -4.51 1.98 13.87
N LYS A 57 -5.05 2.07 15.08
CA LYS A 57 -6.52 2.13 15.31
C LYS A 57 -7.16 3.35 14.66
N SER A 58 -6.42 4.45 14.55
CA SER A 58 -6.88 5.66 13.88
C SER A 58 -6.61 5.66 12.37
N LEU A 59 -5.90 4.65 11.84
CA LEU A 59 -5.59 4.55 10.42
C LEU A 59 -6.87 4.28 9.62
N MET A 60 -7.15 5.19 8.68
CA MET A 60 -8.34 5.18 7.84
C MET A 60 -8.05 4.54 6.48
N ASP A 61 -6.87 4.83 5.93
CA ASP A 61 -6.50 4.44 4.57
C ASP A 61 -4.98 4.37 4.42
N ILE A 62 -4.51 3.51 3.52
CA ILE A 62 -3.12 3.46 3.06
C ILE A 62 -3.14 3.59 1.54
N LYS A 63 -2.44 4.57 0.99
CA LYS A 63 -2.32 4.75 -0.46
C LYS A 63 -0.88 4.60 -0.89
N ALA A 64 -0.66 3.77 -1.90
CA ALA A 64 0.60 3.72 -2.62
C ALA A 64 0.44 4.45 -3.96
N ILE A 65 1.16 5.56 -4.11
CA ILE A 65 1.20 6.37 -5.32
C ILE A 65 2.49 6.02 -6.04
N ILE A 66 2.37 5.27 -7.12
CA ILE A 66 3.53 4.87 -7.93
C ILE A 66 3.76 5.95 -8.99
N ASN A 67 4.95 6.55 -8.97
CA ASN A 67 5.39 7.40 -10.05
C ASN A 67 5.84 6.50 -11.21
N LYS A 68 5.16 6.63 -12.35
CA LYS A 68 5.40 5.76 -13.52
C LYS A 68 6.72 6.05 -14.22
N SER A 69 7.34 7.18 -13.92
CA SER A 69 8.50 7.67 -14.65
C SER A 69 9.82 7.10 -14.12
N ASP A 70 9.90 6.82 -12.82
CA ASP A 70 11.13 6.51 -12.09
C ASP A 70 10.98 5.28 -11.17
N PHE A 71 9.85 4.57 -11.19
CA PHE A 71 9.52 3.45 -10.29
C PHE A 71 9.53 3.80 -8.80
N ASN A 72 9.81 5.05 -8.45
CA ASN A 72 9.69 5.58 -7.11
C ASN A 72 8.21 5.61 -6.73
N PHE A 73 7.94 5.41 -5.45
CA PHE A 73 6.58 5.43 -4.98
C PHE A 73 6.47 6.09 -3.62
N VAL A 74 5.32 6.71 -3.42
CA VAL A 74 4.99 7.39 -2.19
C VAL A 74 3.95 6.55 -1.47
N ILE A 75 4.23 6.21 -0.21
CA ILE A 75 3.23 5.62 0.69
C ILE A 75 2.65 6.71 1.56
N GLU A 76 1.33 6.84 1.53
CA GLU A 76 0.56 7.78 2.33
C GLU A 76 -0.32 7.04 3.33
N PHE A 77 -0.15 7.36 4.61
CA PHE A 77 -0.95 6.84 5.71
C PHE A 77 -1.91 7.93 6.17
N HIS A 78 -3.21 7.68 5.99
CA HIS A 78 -4.27 8.64 6.31
C HIS A 78 -4.87 8.28 7.67
N PHE A 79 -4.69 9.13 8.66
CA PHE A 79 -5.18 8.95 10.03
C PHE A 79 -6.43 9.79 10.29
N GLY A 80 -7.35 9.24 11.09
CA GLY A 80 -8.45 9.99 11.69
C GLY A 80 -7.98 10.89 12.84
N SER A 81 -8.94 11.58 13.46
CA SER A 81 -8.66 12.33 14.69
C SER A 81 -8.13 11.37 15.76
N ASN A 82 -6.94 11.65 16.29
CA ASN A 82 -6.30 10.89 17.36
C ASN A 82 -5.50 11.83 18.28
N ASP A 83 -5.04 11.33 19.44
CA ASP A 83 -4.29 12.11 20.43
C ASP A 83 -2.78 12.28 20.09
N PHE A 84 -2.31 11.67 19.01
CA PHE A 84 -0.92 11.68 18.52
C PHE A 84 -0.67 12.66 17.38
N SER A 85 -1.73 13.18 16.74
CA SER A 85 -1.66 13.96 15.51
C SER A 85 -2.38 15.29 15.72
N THR A 86 -1.68 16.28 16.27
CA THR A 86 -2.26 17.60 16.56
C THR A 86 -2.50 18.43 15.30
N ASN A 87 -1.83 18.15 14.17
CA ASN A 87 -2.04 18.89 12.91
C ASN A 87 -1.89 18.11 11.60
N GLU A 88 -1.14 17.00 11.52
CA GLU A 88 -1.00 16.25 10.27
C GLU A 88 -1.64 14.86 10.34
N LYS A 89 -2.81 14.78 9.71
CA LYS A 89 -3.60 13.55 9.51
C LYS A 89 -3.00 12.62 8.45
N LEU A 90 -1.79 12.92 7.98
CA LEU A 90 -1.16 12.28 6.83
C LEU A 90 0.32 12.10 7.11
N LYS A 91 0.80 10.86 7.10
CA LYS A 91 2.22 10.57 7.01
C LYS A 91 2.57 10.14 5.60
N ARG A 92 3.62 10.71 5.04
CA ARG A 92 4.07 10.48 3.67
C ARG A 92 5.51 10.00 3.67
N TYR A 93 5.74 8.86 3.03
CA TYR A 93 7.05 8.26 2.86
C TYR A 93 7.36 8.14 1.38
N GLU A 94 8.41 8.80 0.92
CA GLU A 94 8.93 8.65 -0.43
C GLU A 94 9.99 7.57 -0.44
N VAL A 95 9.77 6.53 -1.24
CA VAL A 95 10.66 5.38 -1.35
C VAL A 95 11.33 5.44 -2.71
N SER A 96 12.65 5.60 -2.70
CA SER A 96 13.44 5.51 -3.92
C SER A 96 13.80 4.07 -4.23
N CYS A 97 13.67 3.70 -5.50
CA CYS A 97 14.10 2.42 -6.04
C CYS A 97 15.35 2.57 -6.93
N ASP A 98 15.96 3.76 -6.93
CA ASP A 98 17.10 4.06 -7.79
C ASP A 98 18.35 3.33 -7.29
N VAL A 99 19.04 2.64 -8.20
CA VAL A 99 20.33 2.03 -7.89
C VAL A 99 21.41 3.12 -7.99
N PRO A 100 22.13 3.44 -6.91
CA PRO A 100 23.12 4.51 -6.92
C PRO A 100 24.26 4.16 -7.89
N THR A 101 24.57 5.10 -8.79
CA THR A 101 25.57 4.92 -9.87
C THR A 101 27.00 4.82 -9.38
N VAL A 102 27.29 5.25 -8.15
CA VAL A 102 28.66 5.36 -7.60
C VAL A 102 29.01 4.33 -6.53
N ALA A 103 28.01 3.66 -5.95
CA ALA A 103 28.19 2.72 -4.83
C ALA A 103 27.27 1.50 -4.99
N SER A 104 27.26 0.91 -6.20
CA SER A 104 26.37 -0.20 -6.56
C SER A 104 26.63 -1.48 -5.74
N PHE A 105 27.80 -1.63 -5.12
CA PHE A 105 28.09 -2.75 -4.20
C PHE A 105 27.43 -2.59 -2.82
N ASP A 106 27.10 -1.36 -2.42
CA ASP A 106 26.47 -1.06 -1.12
C ASP A 106 24.95 -0.91 -1.25
N TYR A 107 24.38 -1.18 -2.44
CA TYR A 107 22.95 -1.08 -2.66
C TYR A 107 22.21 -2.18 -1.89
N VAL A 108 21.59 -1.79 -0.77
CA VAL A 108 20.80 -2.69 0.09
C VAL A 108 19.36 -2.89 -0.44
N GLY A 109 18.94 -2.08 -1.43
CA GLY A 109 17.59 -2.12 -1.99
C GLY A 109 16.89 -0.78 -1.89
N ARG A 110 15.55 -0.84 -1.82
CA ARG A 110 14.68 0.34 -1.72
C ARG A 110 14.89 1.06 -0.38
N ASP A 111 15.06 2.38 -0.44
CA ASP A 111 15.31 3.20 0.74
C ASP A 111 14.30 4.34 0.87
N ILE A 112 14.00 4.74 2.10
CA ILE A 112 13.11 5.87 2.39
C ILE A 112 13.94 7.15 2.26
N VAL A 113 13.71 7.90 1.20
CA VAL A 113 14.46 9.14 0.91
C VAL A 113 13.85 10.37 1.54
N LYS A 114 12.55 10.34 1.84
CA LYS A 114 11.85 11.48 2.45
C LYS A 114 10.70 11.02 3.35
N THR A 115 10.57 11.70 4.48
CA THR A 115 9.44 11.53 5.41
C THR A 115 8.83 12.91 5.68
N GLU A 116 7.51 13.02 5.55
CA GLU A 116 6.72 14.22 5.88
C GLU A 116 5.55 13.80 6.79
N GLY A 117 5.30 14.54 7.89
CA GLY A 117 4.20 14.29 8.83
C GLY A 117 4.55 14.36 10.31
#